data_AF-K1RVI7-F1
#
_entry.id   AF-K1RVI7-F1
#
_cell.length_a   1.000
_cell.length_b   1.000
_cell.length_c   1.000
_cell.angle_alpha   90.00
_cell.angle_beta   90.00
_cell.angle_gamma   90.00
#
_symmetry.space_group_name_H-M   'P 1'
#
loop_
_entity.id
_entity.type
_entity.pdbx_description
1 polymer ?
#
loop_
_entity_poly.entity_id
_entity_poly.type
_entity_poly.pdbx_seq_one_letter_code
_entity_poly.pdbx_strand_id
1 'polypeptide(L)'
;KNLQIKESEVTGVVLKNQHTLPADKVIVATGGCSYVSTGSTGDGYEFAKEAGHTVTAIRPGLTGIVTADNIGKQLQGLTLKNCRVSIQRESGKQKSLYDGFGEVLFTHYGVSGPLMLSASSIVGDKLQKEPLILHIDLKPALSMEQLDKRIVKDFSERMNLSLKNACRNLLPASMVTEVL
;
A
#
# COMPACT_ATOMS: atom_id res chain seq x y z
N LYS A 1 -12.67 4.35 -29.13
CA LYS A 1 -13.14 5.75 -29.01
C LYS A 1 -11.87 6.55 -29.02
N ASN A 2 -11.71 7.52 -29.89
CA ASN A 2 -10.42 8.19 -30.07
C ASN A 2 -10.64 9.71 -30.21
N LEU A 3 -9.59 10.51 -30.00
CA LEU A 3 -9.63 11.91 -30.37
C LEU A 3 -9.49 12.05 -31.89
N GLN A 4 -10.21 12.99 -32.48
CA GLN A 4 -9.95 13.41 -33.86
C GLN A 4 -9.08 14.66 -33.81
N ILE A 5 -7.84 14.54 -34.31
CA ILE A 5 -6.86 15.63 -34.33
C ILE A 5 -6.45 15.87 -35.78
N LYS A 6 -6.50 17.13 -36.22
CA LYS A 6 -6.05 17.58 -37.54
C LYS A 6 -5.17 18.81 -37.35
N GLU A 7 -4.02 18.83 -38.03
CA GLU A 7 -3.09 19.97 -37.97
C GLU A 7 -2.71 20.39 -36.53
N SER A 8 -2.64 19.40 -35.61
CA SER A 8 -2.40 19.59 -34.16
C SER A 8 -3.55 20.24 -33.37
N GLU A 9 -4.73 20.37 -33.96
CA GLU A 9 -5.94 20.85 -33.30
C GLU A 9 -6.97 19.72 -33.17
N VAL A 10 -7.68 19.67 -32.03
CA VAL A 10 -8.79 18.74 -31.85
C VAL A 10 -9.99 19.22 -32.66
N THR A 11 -10.59 18.33 -33.44
CA THR A 11 -11.78 18.63 -34.25
C THR A 11 -13.01 17.83 -33.83
N GLY A 12 -12.87 16.93 -32.86
CA GLY A 12 -13.95 16.11 -32.36
C GLY A 12 -13.52 14.82 -31.68
N VAL A 13 -14.48 13.91 -31.51
CA VAL A 13 -14.29 12.59 -30.89
C VAL A 13 -14.90 11.49 -31.78
N VAL A 14 -14.14 10.42 -32.02
CA VAL A 14 -14.60 9.23 -32.73
C VAL A 14 -15.17 8.24 -31.72
N LEU A 15 -16.46 7.89 -31.88
CA LEU A 15 -17.18 6.95 -31.02
C LEU A 15 -16.86 5.48 -31.38
N LYS A 16 -17.29 4.52 -30.54
CA LYS A 16 -17.07 3.08 -30.80
C LYS A 16 -17.74 2.59 -32.10
N ASN A 17 -18.85 3.22 -32.49
CA ASN A 17 -19.59 2.90 -33.72
C ASN A 17 -19.03 3.66 -34.95
N GLN A 18 -17.82 4.21 -34.86
CA GLN A 18 -17.17 5.02 -35.91
C GLN A 18 -17.85 6.34 -36.26
N HIS A 19 -18.92 6.71 -35.55
CA HIS A 19 -19.53 8.03 -35.68
C HIS A 19 -18.59 9.09 -35.08
N THR A 20 -18.42 10.21 -35.78
CA THR A 20 -17.62 11.34 -35.31
C THR A 20 -18.53 12.42 -34.75
N LEU A 21 -18.26 12.86 -33.52
CA LEU A 21 -18.90 14.03 -32.93
C LEU A 21 -17.95 15.22 -33.08
N PRO A 22 -18.26 16.21 -33.95
CA PRO A 22 -17.43 17.39 -34.11
C PRO A 22 -17.49 18.27 -32.85
N ALA A 23 -16.35 18.82 -32.46
CA ALA A 23 -16.25 19.75 -31.34
C ALA A 23 -14.96 20.58 -31.43
N ASP A 24 -15.05 21.87 -31.10
CA ASP A 24 -13.88 22.76 -31.05
C ASP A 24 -13.03 22.54 -29.79
N LYS A 25 -13.62 21.91 -28.76
CA LYS A 25 -12.98 21.63 -27.47
C LYS A 25 -13.44 20.28 -26.93
N VAL A 26 -12.49 19.50 -26.42
CA VAL A 26 -12.73 18.19 -25.80
C VAL A 26 -12.10 18.15 -24.42
N ILE A 27 -12.86 17.71 -23.42
CA ILE A 27 -12.38 17.51 -22.04
C ILE A 27 -12.17 16.01 -21.81
N VAL A 28 -10.94 15.61 -21.49
CA VAL A 28 -10.61 14.22 -21.12
C VAL A 28 -10.79 14.04 -19.62
N ALA A 29 -11.86 13.35 -19.23
CA ALA A 29 -12.21 13.04 -17.84
C ALA A 29 -12.49 11.54 -17.64
N THR A 30 -11.69 10.68 -18.27
CA THR A 30 -11.90 9.21 -18.32
C THR A 30 -11.40 8.45 -17.09
N GLY A 31 -10.85 9.16 -16.09
CA GLY A 31 -10.26 8.56 -14.90
C GLY A 31 -8.95 7.82 -15.21
N GLY A 32 -8.57 6.90 -14.32
CA GLY A 32 -7.35 6.10 -14.46
C GLY A 32 -7.60 4.71 -15.03
N CYS A 33 -6.88 3.72 -14.49
CA CYS A 33 -7.02 2.29 -14.81
C CYS A 33 -7.33 1.43 -13.57
N SER A 34 -7.63 2.04 -12.43
CA SER A 34 -8.13 1.34 -11.25
C SER A 34 -9.59 0.94 -11.48
N TYR A 35 -10.01 -0.25 -11.03
CA TYR A 35 -11.41 -0.70 -11.11
C TYR A 35 -11.99 -0.61 -12.53
N VAL A 36 -11.36 -1.28 -13.49
CA VAL A 36 -11.71 -1.25 -14.93
C VAL A 36 -13.19 -1.57 -15.20
N SER A 37 -13.81 -2.42 -14.38
CA SER A 37 -15.25 -2.76 -14.48
C SER A 37 -16.18 -1.55 -14.31
N THR A 38 -15.71 -0.45 -13.69
CA THR A 38 -16.47 0.79 -13.53
C THR A 38 -16.36 1.74 -14.73
N GLY A 39 -15.52 1.42 -15.72
CA GLY A 39 -15.34 2.19 -16.95
C GLY A 39 -14.02 2.96 -17.05
N SER A 40 -13.22 3.00 -15.99
CA SER A 40 -11.85 3.54 -15.97
C SER A 40 -10.87 2.55 -16.60
N THR A 41 -10.87 2.51 -17.94
CA THR A 41 -10.09 1.57 -18.76
C THR A 41 -8.71 2.10 -19.16
N GLY A 42 -8.35 3.33 -18.77
CA GLY A 42 -7.11 3.97 -19.18
C GLY A 42 -7.16 4.68 -20.53
N ASP A 43 -8.33 4.81 -21.16
CA ASP A 43 -8.51 5.46 -22.48
C ASP A 43 -7.87 6.87 -22.53
N GLY A 44 -7.92 7.62 -21.43
CA GLY A 44 -7.36 8.98 -21.36
C GLY A 44 -5.84 9.05 -21.52
N TYR A 45 -5.13 7.98 -21.15
CA TYR A 45 -3.68 7.91 -21.36
C TYR A 45 -3.33 7.82 -22.85
N GLU A 46 -4.10 7.05 -23.61
CA GLU A 46 -3.90 6.96 -25.06
C GLU A 46 -4.26 8.30 -25.74
N PHE A 47 -5.35 8.95 -25.32
CA PHE A 47 -5.70 10.28 -25.82
C PHE A 47 -4.60 11.31 -25.58
N ALA A 48 -3.98 11.28 -24.40
CA ALA A 48 -2.87 12.17 -24.08
C ALA A 48 -1.66 11.92 -25.00
N LYS A 49 -1.29 10.65 -25.23
CA LYS A 49 -0.21 10.30 -26.16
C LYS A 49 -0.50 10.74 -27.60
N GLU A 50 -1.71 10.48 -28.09
CA GLU A 50 -2.15 10.89 -29.44
C GLU A 50 -2.10 12.41 -29.62
N ALA A 51 -2.39 13.17 -28.57
CA ALA A 51 -2.27 14.63 -28.53
C ALA A 51 -0.82 15.13 -28.31
N GLY A 52 0.18 14.25 -28.29
CA GLY A 52 1.60 14.59 -28.16
C GLY A 52 2.09 14.80 -26.72
N HIS A 53 1.29 14.47 -25.70
CA HIS A 53 1.73 14.53 -24.30
C HIS A 53 2.57 13.32 -23.90
N THR A 54 3.42 13.51 -22.89
CA THR A 54 4.13 12.42 -22.22
C THR A 54 3.25 11.82 -21.12
N VAL A 55 3.05 10.51 -21.16
CA VAL A 55 2.38 9.76 -20.08
C VAL A 55 3.43 9.08 -19.22
N THR A 56 3.41 9.35 -17.91
CA THR A 56 4.32 8.72 -16.93
C THR A 56 4.00 7.23 -16.77
N ALA A 57 4.94 6.47 -16.20
CA ALA A 57 4.69 5.07 -15.86
C ALA A 57 3.47 4.92 -14.95
N ILE A 58 2.47 4.16 -15.41
CA ILE A 58 1.24 3.91 -14.66
C ILE A 58 1.46 2.77 -13.69
N ARG A 59 1.10 2.98 -12.42
CA ARG A 59 1.33 2.01 -11.36
C ARG A 59 0.16 1.96 -10.39
N PRO A 60 -0.06 0.82 -9.71
CA PRO A 60 -1.03 0.76 -8.62
C PRO A 60 -0.63 1.73 -7.51
N GLY A 61 -1.62 2.45 -6.98
CA GLY A 61 -1.49 3.27 -5.78
C GLY A 61 -2.68 3.02 -4.87
N LEU A 62 -2.50 3.25 -3.57
CA LEU A 62 -3.51 2.95 -2.55
C LEU A 62 -3.97 1.49 -2.59
N THR A 63 -3.03 0.55 -2.68
CA THR A 63 -3.30 -0.89 -2.66
C THR A 63 -2.66 -1.56 -1.45
N GLY A 64 -3.11 -2.77 -1.13
CA GLY A 64 -2.38 -3.65 -0.22
C GLY A 64 -0.98 -3.98 -0.76
N ILE A 65 -0.10 -4.41 0.13
CA ILE A 65 1.27 -4.85 -0.17
C ILE A 65 1.35 -6.34 0.12
N VAL A 66 1.85 -7.10 -0.86
CA VAL A 66 2.06 -8.55 -0.74
C VAL A 66 3.32 -8.79 0.09
N THR A 67 3.22 -9.67 1.09
CA THR A 67 4.40 -10.10 1.86
C THR A 67 5.04 -11.31 1.18
N ALA A 68 6.37 -11.40 1.21
CA ALA A 68 7.09 -12.55 0.65
C ALA A 68 6.91 -13.81 1.50
N ASP A 69 6.69 -13.64 2.80
CA ASP A 69 6.39 -14.69 3.76
C ASP A 69 4.88 -14.93 3.90
N ASN A 70 4.52 -15.94 4.70
CA ASN A 70 3.13 -16.33 4.95
C ASN A 70 2.46 -15.53 6.09
N ILE A 71 3.10 -14.46 6.60
CA ILE A 71 2.64 -13.78 7.81
C ILE A 71 1.27 -13.12 7.61
N GLY A 72 0.99 -12.61 6.40
CA GLY A 72 -0.31 -12.06 6.04
C GLY A 72 -1.43 -13.06 6.25
N LYS A 73 -1.24 -14.29 5.77
CA LYS A 73 -2.22 -15.37 5.91
C LYS A 73 -2.33 -15.86 7.35
N GLN A 74 -1.21 -16.00 8.05
CA GLN A 74 -1.18 -16.44 9.45
C GLN A 74 -1.90 -15.47 10.39
N LEU A 75 -1.77 -14.17 10.13
CA LEU A 75 -2.40 -13.10 10.91
C LEU A 75 -3.66 -12.54 10.26
N GLN A 76 -4.23 -13.22 9.27
CA GLN A 76 -5.34 -12.70 8.47
C GLN A 76 -6.49 -12.17 9.35
N GLY A 77 -6.94 -10.96 9.06
CA GLY A 77 -8.02 -10.29 9.78
C GLY A 77 -7.57 -9.54 11.04
N LEU A 78 -6.32 -9.71 11.48
CA LEU A 78 -5.78 -8.90 12.57
C LEU A 78 -5.57 -7.47 12.09
N THR A 79 -6.12 -6.52 12.85
CA THR A 79 -5.81 -5.09 12.71
C THR A 79 -4.96 -4.63 13.88
N LEU A 80 -3.76 -4.14 13.57
CA LEU A 80 -2.91 -3.42 14.52
C LEU A 80 -3.28 -1.96 14.53
N LYS A 81 -3.44 -1.40 15.73
CA LYS A 81 -3.74 0.01 15.96
C LYS A 81 -2.58 0.69 16.67
N ASN A 82 -2.40 1.98 16.41
CA ASN A 82 -1.36 2.80 17.04
C ASN A 82 0.05 2.20 16.89
N CYS A 83 0.34 1.63 15.72
CA CYS A 83 1.66 1.10 15.39
C CYS A 83 2.45 2.11 14.56
N ARG A 84 3.77 2.08 14.69
CA ARG A 84 4.67 2.79 13.78
C ARG A 84 5.19 1.80 12.77
N VAL A 85 5.21 2.19 11.50
CA VAL A 85 5.77 1.38 10.42
C VAL A 85 6.94 2.10 9.77
N SER A 86 7.92 1.34 9.33
CA SER A 86 9.01 1.81 8.48
C SER A 86 9.24 0.82 7.35
N ILE A 87 9.38 1.30 6.11
CA ILE A 87 9.76 0.48 4.96
C ILE A 87 11.17 0.85 4.53
N GLN A 88 12.06 -0.14 4.47
CA GLN A 88 13.47 0.04 4.15
C GLN A 88 13.94 -0.96 3.10
N ARG A 89 15.09 -0.69 2.49
CA ARG A 89 15.76 -1.66 1.61
C ARG A 89 16.48 -2.72 2.44
N GLU A 90 16.54 -3.94 1.93
CA GLU A 90 17.23 -5.05 2.60
C GLU A 90 18.74 -4.83 2.79
N SER A 91 19.38 -4.06 1.90
CA SER A 91 20.83 -3.78 1.94
C SER A 91 21.31 -2.88 3.11
N GLY A 92 20.45 -2.64 4.11
CA GLY A 92 20.87 -2.46 5.51
C GLY A 92 21.57 -1.15 5.92
N LYS A 93 21.65 -0.13 5.07
CA LYS A 93 22.23 1.18 5.44
C LYS A 93 21.50 2.41 4.92
N GLN A 94 20.31 2.24 4.34
CA GLN A 94 19.61 3.37 3.71
C GLN A 94 18.51 3.95 4.59
N LYS A 95 18.30 5.26 4.41
CA LYS A 95 17.17 6.02 4.96
C LYS A 95 15.86 5.31 4.64
N SER A 96 14.94 5.29 5.61
CA SER A 96 13.59 4.77 5.43
C SER A 96 12.93 5.39 4.20
N LEU A 97 12.30 4.54 3.38
CA LEU A 97 11.56 4.95 2.18
C LEU A 97 10.17 5.47 2.55
N TYR A 98 9.63 4.99 3.67
CA TYR A 98 8.34 5.39 4.19
C TYR A 98 8.32 5.18 5.70
N ASP A 99 7.88 6.18 6.44
CA ASP A 99 7.59 6.09 7.87
C ASP A 99 6.15 6.55 8.10
N GLY A 100 5.43 5.84 8.97
CA GLY A 100 4.05 6.19 9.29
C GLY A 100 3.62 5.71 10.66
N PHE A 101 2.58 6.33 11.21
CA PHE A 101 1.96 5.94 12.47
C PHE A 101 0.44 5.82 12.29
N GLY A 102 -0.15 4.73 12.77
CA GLY A 102 -1.56 4.43 12.52
C GLY A 102 -1.86 2.94 12.52
N GLU A 103 -2.66 2.51 11.54
CA GLU A 103 -3.23 1.16 11.49
C GLU A 103 -2.69 0.31 10.32
N VAL A 104 -2.48 -0.97 10.62
CA VAL A 104 -2.10 -2.02 9.65
C VAL A 104 -3.09 -3.17 9.76
N LEU A 105 -3.59 -3.64 8.63
CA LEU A 105 -4.48 -4.79 8.51
C LEU A 105 -3.74 -5.95 7.85
N PHE A 106 -3.71 -7.12 8.46
CA PHE A 106 -3.20 -8.33 7.82
C PHE A 106 -4.28 -8.97 6.93
N THR A 107 -3.91 -9.29 5.70
CA THR A 107 -4.77 -9.92 4.68
C THR A 107 -4.19 -11.26 4.27
N HIS A 108 -5.00 -12.12 3.63
CA HIS A 108 -4.57 -13.45 3.18
C HIS A 108 -3.33 -13.45 2.25
N TYR A 109 -2.95 -12.33 1.66
CA TYR A 109 -1.77 -12.19 0.79
C TYR A 109 -0.65 -11.30 1.36
N GLY A 110 -0.87 -10.63 2.51
CA GLY A 110 0.10 -9.69 3.05
C GLY A 110 -0.53 -8.67 3.99
N VAL A 111 -0.30 -7.39 3.71
CA VAL A 111 -0.71 -6.28 4.59
C VAL A 111 -1.44 -5.18 3.82
N SER A 112 -2.37 -4.53 4.51
CA SER A 112 -3.24 -3.46 4.03
C SER A 112 -3.52 -2.49 5.19
N GLY A 113 -4.60 -1.72 5.10
CA GLY A 113 -4.95 -0.67 6.06
C GLY A 113 -4.32 0.68 5.69
N PRO A 114 -4.77 1.78 6.34
CA PRO A 114 -4.45 3.15 5.92
C PRO A 114 -2.95 3.41 5.71
N LEU A 115 -2.10 2.84 6.57
CA LEU A 115 -0.65 2.99 6.44
C LEU A 115 -0.09 2.29 5.21
N MET A 116 -0.52 1.06 4.93
CA MET A 116 -0.01 0.29 3.79
C MET A 116 -0.56 0.81 2.47
N LEU A 117 -1.81 1.29 2.44
CA LEU A 117 -2.37 1.97 1.27
C LEU A 117 -1.54 3.21 0.93
N SER A 118 -1.24 4.06 1.92
CA SER A 118 -0.41 5.26 1.73
C SER A 118 1.01 4.90 1.30
N ALA A 119 1.61 3.89 1.95
CA ALA A 119 2.95 3.41 1.62
C ALA A 119 3.05 2.89 0.19
N SER A 120 2.05 2.14 -0.29
CA SER A 120 2.06 1.53 -1.64
C SER A 120 2.29 2.55 -2.75
N SER A 121 1.73 3.75 -2.62
CA SER A 121 1.88 4.85 -3.59
C SER A 121 3.28 5.46 -3.60
N ILE A 122 4.07 5.26 -2.54
CA ILE A 122 5.41 5.83 -2.38
C ILE A 122 6.48 4.79 -2.74
N VAL A 123 6.29 3.55 -2.28
CA VAL A 123 7.30 2.49 -2.43
C VAL A 123 7.07 1.56 -3.62
N GLY A 124 5.94 1.69 -4.34
CA GLY A 124 5.58 0.81 -5.46
C GLY A 124 6.67 0.70 -6.54
N ASP A 125 7.30 1.81 -6.90
CA ASP A 125 8.41 1.85 -7.87
C ASP A 125 9.62 1.03 -7.44
N LYS A 126 9.88 1.01 -6.13
CA LYS A 126 11.02 0.31 -5.54
C LYS A 126 10.70 -1.17 -5.36
N LEU A 127 9.49 -1.49 -4.89
CA LEU A 127 8.98 -2.85 -4.77
C LEU A 127 9.03 -3.63 -6.09
N GLN A 128 8.85 -2.97 -7.24
CA GLN A 128 8.98 -3.63 -8.55
C GLN A 128 10.43 -3.97 -8.93
N LYS A 129 11.42 -3.36 -8.28
CA LYS A 129 12.84 -3.52 -8.61
C LYS A 129 13.57 -4.40 -7.61
N GLU A 130 13.19 -4.32 -6.34
CA GLU A 130 13.87 -5.01 -5.24
C GLU A 130 12.88 -5.32 -4.09
N PRO A 131 13.10 -6.40 -3.33
CA PRO A 131 12.34 -6.65 -2.11
C PRO A 131 12.64 -5.55 -1.07
N LEU A 132 11.62 -5.21 -0.29
CA LEU A 132 11.70 -4.25 0.80
C LEU A 132 11.32 -4.91 2.13
N ILE A 133 11.86 -4.39 3.22
CA ILE A 133 11.58 -4.84 4.57
C ILE A 133 10.58 -3.88 5.22
N LEU A 134 9.48 -4.43 5.73
CA LEU A 134 8.51 -3.73 6.56
C LEU A 134 8.82 -3.99 8.03
N HIS A 135 9.15 -2.92 8.75
CA HIS A 135 9.25 -2.93 10.21
C HIS A 135 7.94 -2.42 10.81
N ILE A 136 7.43 -3.12 11.82
CA ILE A 136 6.24 -2.72 12.58
C ILE A 136 6.61 -2.64 14.06
N ASP A 137 6.62 -1.43 14.59
CA ASP A 137 6.73 -1.17 16.03
C ASP A 137 5.34 -1.14 16.65
N LEU A 138 5.09 -2.12 17.52
CA LEU A 138 3.82 -2.34 18.21
C LEU A 138 3.67 -1.51 19.48
N LYS A 139 4.73 -0.85 19.95
CA LYS A 139 4.75 -0.03 21.17
C LYS A 139 5.54 1.28 20.93
N PRO A 140 5.20 2.08 19.92
CA PRO A 140 5.97 3.27 19.56
C PRO A 140 5.90 4.40 20.58
N ALA A 141 5.01 4.30 21.57
CA ALA A 141 4.90 5.22 22.69
C ALA A 141 5.86 4.90 23.85
N LEU A 142 6.56 3.76 23.81
CA LEU A 142 7.50 3.35 24.84
C LEU A 142 8.93 3.49 24.33
N SER A 143 9.81 4.07 25.14
CA SER A 143 11.24 3.93 24.91
C SER A 143 11.67 2.47 25.15
N MET A 144 12.83 2.09 24.62
CA MET A 144 13.38 0.75 24.85
C MET A 144 13.55 0.44 26.35
N GLU A 145 13.97 1.42 27.15
CA GLU A 145 14.11 1.27 28.60
C GLU A 145 12.74 1.06 29.29
N GLN A 146 11.71 1.80 28.87
CA GLN A 146 10.35 1.63 29.40
C GLN A 146 9.75 0.28 28.99
N LEU A 147 10.00 -0.14 27.75
CA LEU A 147 9.56 -1.43 27.25
C LEU A 147 10.23 -2.58 28.01
N ASP A 148 11.54 -2.51 28.23
CA ASP A 148 12.30 -3.50 28.99
C ASP A 148 11.77 -3.65 30.42
N LYS A 149 11.64 -2.52 31.16
CA LYS A 149 11.05 -2.51 32.51
C LYS A 149 9.65 -3.11 32.53
N ARG A 150 8.84 -2.82 31.51
CA ARG A 150 7.48 -3.37 31.38
C ARG A 150 7.49 -4.88 31.13
N ILE A 151 8.35 -5.37 30.26
CA ILE A 151 8.49 -6.80 29.98
C ILE A 151 8.90 -7.53 31.27
N VAL A 152 9.94 -7.06 31.95
CA VAL A 152 10.41 -7.66 33.21
C VAL A 152 9.29 -7.70 34.24
N LYS A 153 8.55 -6.60 34.41
CA LYS A 153 7.40 -6.52 35.31
C LYS A 153 6.30 -7.53 34.94
N ASP A 154 5.81 -7.50 33.70
CA ASP A 154 4.71 -8.36 33.22
C ASP A 154 5.05 -9.85 33.37
N PHE A 155 6.32 -10.22 33.18
CA PHE A 155 6.80 -11.59 33.34
C PHE A 155 6.98 -12.00 34.81
N SER A 156 7.45 -11.08 35.66
CA SER A 156 7.60 -11.36 37.10
C SER A 156 6.25 -11.63 37.77
N GLU A 157 5.20 -10.91 37.38
CA GLU A 157 3.83 -11.09 37.88
C GLU A 157 3.16 -12.37 37.35
N ARG A 158 3.74 -12.98 36.31
CA ARG A 158 3.18 -14.13 35.59
C ARG A 158 4.16 -15.30 35.46
N MET A 159 5.12 -15.39 36.38
CA MET A 159 6.24 -16.35 36.31
C MET A 159 5.81 -17.83 36.24
N ASN A 160 4.63 -18.15 36.78
CA ASN A 160 4.07 -19.51 36.76
C ASN A 160 3.24 -19.81 35.50
N LEU A 161 3.14 -18.87 34.54
CA LEU A 161 2.44 -19.05 33.28
C LEU A 161 3.42 -19.42 32.15
N SER A 162 2.90 -20.10 31.14
CA SER A 162 3.66 -20.31 29.90
C SER A 162 3.96 -18.96 29.21
N LEU A 163 5.07 -18.91 28.46
CA LEU A 163 5.50 -17.73 27.70
C LEU A 163 4.36 -17.13 26.85
N LYS A 164 3.59 -17.98 26.17
CA LYS A 164 2.38 -17.60 25.41
C LYS A 164 1.38 -16.82 26.24
N ASN A 165 1.14 -17.22 27.49
CA ASN A 165 0.17 -16.58 28.37
C ASN A 165 0.73 -15.29 29.01
N ALA A 166 2.04 -15.23 29.25
CA ALA A 166 2.71 -14.02 29.72
C ALA A 166 2.65 -12.90 28.67
N CYS A 167 2.86 -13.22 27.39
CA CYS A 167 2.91 -12.25 26.29
C CYS A 167 1.56 -11.66 25.85
N ARG A 168 0.42 -12.17 26.36
CA ARG A 168 -0.92 -11.70 25.99
C ARG A 168 -1.19 -10.22 26.31
N ASN A 169 -0.44 -9.63 27.24
CA ASN A 169 -0.55 -8.21 27.58
C ASN A 169 0.27 -7.30 26.63
N LEU A 170 1.23 -7.89 25.90
CA LEU A 170 2.16 -7.16 25.03
C LEU A 170 1.72 -7.25 23.56
N LEU A 171 1.20 -8.41 23.15
CA LEU A 171 0.85 -8.73 21.78
C LEU A 171 -0.61 -9.20 21.66
N PRO A 172 -1.28 -8.92 20.53
CA PRO A 172 -2.56 -9.55 20.20
C PRO A 172 -2.42 -11.08 20.22
N ALA A 173 -3.45 -11.78 20.71
CA ALA A 173 -3.41 -13.24 20.92
C ALA A 173 -3.05 -14.04 19.65
N SER A 174 -3.46 -13.58 18.46
CA SER A 174 -3.09 -14.19 17.18
C SER A 174 -1.60 -14.07 16.89
N MET A 175 -0.97 -12.93 17.20
CA MET A 175 0.48 -12.74 17.00
C MET A 175 1.32 -13.57 17.95
N VAL A 176 0.86 -13.80 19.18
CA VAL A 176 1.62 -14.55 20.19
C VAL A 176 2.00 -15.94 19.67
N THR A 177 1.14 -16.59 18.86
CA THR A 177 1.42 -17.95 18.34
C THR A 177 2.36 -17.94 17.15
N GLU A 178 2.40 -16.86 16.37
CA GLU A 178 3.18 -16.79 15.13
C GLU A 178 4.57 -16.17 15.35
N VAL A 179 4.75 -15.44 16.46
CA VAL A 179 5.99 -14.73 16.79
C VAL A 179 6.83 -15.46 17.85
N LEU A 180 6.21 -16.35 18.66
CA LEU A 180 6.87 -17.12 19.74
C LEU A 180 6.80 -18.62 19.46
#